data_AF-A0A7M2WZ15-F1
#
_entry.id   AF-A0A7M2WZ15-F1
#
_cell.length_a   1.000
_cell.length_b   1.000
_cell.length_c   1.000
_cell.angle_alpha   90.00
_cell.angle_beta   90.00
_cell.angle_gamma   90.00
#
_symmetry.space_group_name_H-M   'P 1'
#
loop_
_entity.id
_entity.type
_entity.pdbx_description
1 polymer ?
#
loop_
_entity_poly.entity_id
_entity_poly.type
_entity_poly.pdbx_seq_one_letter_code
_entity_poly.pdbx_strand_id
1 'polypeptide(L)'
;MKTGIIIVDHGSRRTQSNEMLEEVARLFGERFTATYDIVEPAHMELAEPSIATAYAACVKRGATRIVVCPFFLGPGKHWTGDIPRLAAEAAVGHPGTQYHVAMPLGIDDLILELLFKRANHCKGNGFECDSCRGTIRSGDPAIAAKLLAEGTGHAHDARPTDAQGMQVCSSCPYSKAISEGAKFVPAALQPA
;
A
#
# COMPACT_ATOMS: atom_id res chain seq x y z
N MET A 1 -11.27 -18.68 -18.83
CA MET A 1 -9.88 -18.23 -18.59
C MET A 1 -9.84 -17.51 -17.26
N LYS A 2 -8.89 -17.83 -16.38
CA LYS A 2 -8.77 -17.16 -15.07
C LYS A 2 -7.75 -16.03 -15.13
N THR A 3 -8.04 -14.95 -14.42
CA THR A 3 -7.18 -13.77 -14.32
C THR A 3 -6.64 -13.65 -12.90
N GLY A 4 -5.32 -13.58 -12.75
CA GLY A 4 -4.67 -13.25 -11.48
C GLY A 4 -4.39 -11.75 -11.41
N ILE A 5 -4.63 -11.15 -10.25
CA ILE A 5 -4.28 -9.76 -9.96
C ILE A 5 -3.06 -9.75 -9.04
N ILE A 6 -2.02 -9.02 -9.43
CA ILE A 6 -0.87 -8.75 -8.56
C ILE A 6 -0.92 -7.29 -8.17
N ILE A 7 -1.06 -6.97 -6.88
CA ILE A 7 -1.00 -5.59 -6.39
C ILE A 7 0.42 -5.32 -5.91
N VAL A 8 1.10 -4.36 -6.53
CA VAL A 8 2.54 -4.15 -6.33
C VAL A 8 2.88 -2.76 -5.80
N ASP A 9 3.72 -2.68 -4.77
CA ASP A 9 4.37 -1.43 -4.35
C ASP A 9 5.91 -1.53 -4.45
N HIS A 10 6.63 -0.58 -3.83
CA HIS A 10 8.10 -0.62 -3.80
C HIS A 10 8.66 -1.72 -2.90
N GLY A 11 7.95 -2.06 -1.84
CA GLY A 11 8.47 -2.72 -0.66
C GLY A 11 9.20 -1.76 0.28
N SER A 12 9.27 -2.15 1.55
CA SER A 12 9.87 -1.36 2.60
C SER A 12 10.70 -2.20 3.54
N ARG A 13 11.76 -1.60 4.10
CA ARG A 13 12.45 -2.16 5.27
C ARG A 13 11.59 -2.12 6.54
N ARG A 14 10.46 -1.39 6.52
CA ARG A 14 9.50 -1.35 7.62
C ARG A 14 8.41 -2.38 7.36
N THR A 15 8.35 -3.44 8.18
CA THR A 15 7.36 -4.53 8.07
C THR A 15 5.92 -4.01 8.00
N GLN A 16 5.60 -3.00 8.82
CA GLN A 16 4.27 -2.38 8.87
C GLN A 16 3.81 -1.77 7.54
N SER A 17 4.74 -1.32 6.70
CA SER A 17 4.42 -0.82 5.36
C SER A 17 4.07 -1.96 4.40
N ASN A 18 4.75 -3.10 4.53
CA ASN A 18 4.49 -4.29 3.72
C ASN A 18 3.16 -4.95 4.12
N GLU A 19 2.89 -5.07 5.43
CA GLU A 19 1.62 -5.55 5.99
C GLU A 19 0.41 -4.75 5.48
N MET A 20 0.58 -3.44 5.28
CA MET A 20 -0.48 -2.60 4.72
C MET A 20 -0.82 -2.99 3.27
N LEU A 21 0.18 -3.32 2.44
CA LEU A 21 -0.07 -3.79 1.07
C LEU A 21 -0.73 -5.17 1.07
N GLU A 22 -0.26 -6.08 1.93
CA GLU A 22 -0.86 -7.41 2.09
C GLU A 22 -2.34 -7.29 2.47
N GLU A 23 -2.66 -6.40 3.40
CA GLU A 23 -4.03 -6.13 3.80
C GLU A 23 -4.86 -5.51 2.66
N VAL A 24 -4.29 -4.59 1.88
CA VAL A 24 -4.95 -4.05 0.67
C VAL A 24 -5.28 -5.16 -0.33
N ALA A 25 -4.35 -6.08 -0.60
CA ALA A 25 -4.57 -7.22 -1.50
C ALA A 25 -5.64 -8.17 -0.97
N ARG A 26 -5.61 -8.49 0.33
CA ARG A 26 -6.62 -9.33 0.99
C ARG A 26 -8.01 -8.70 0.87
N LEU A 27 -8.16 -7.44 1.28
CA LEU A 27 -9.43 -6.72 1.24
C LEU A 27 -9.96 -6.55 -0.19
N PHE A 28 -9.08 -6.30 -1.17
CA PHE A 28 -9.46 -6.26 -2.58
C PHE A 28 -10.01 -7.63 -3.04
N GLY A 29 -9.29 -8.71 -2.74
CA GLY A 29 -9.70 -10.07 -3.08
C GLY A 29 -11.03 -10.49 -2.45
N GLU A 30 -11.26 -10.13 -1.18
CA GLU A 30 -12.54 -10.39 -0.49
C GLU A 30 -13.68 -9.59 -1.12
N ARG A 31 -13.44 -8.30 -1.36
CA ARG A 31 -14.47 -7.38 -1.86
C ARG A 31 -14.90 -7.67 -3.30
N PHE A 32 -13.96 -8.09 -4.13
CA PHE A 32 -14.19 -8.34 -5.56
C PHE A 32 -14.06 -9.82 -5.92
N THR A 33 -14.26 -10.72 -4.95
CA THR A 33 -14.08 -12.17 -5.12
C THR A 33 -14.93 -12.78 -6.25
N ALA A 34 -16.13 -12.22 -6.50
CA ALA A 34 -17.01 -12.64 -7.59
C ALA A 34 -16.42 -12.36 -8.99
N THR A 35 -15.46 -11.44 -9.09
CA THR A 35 -14.78 -11.05 -10.33
C THR A 35 -13.35 -11.56 -10.39
N TYR A 36 -12.61 -11.44 -9.29
CA TYR A 36 -11.20 -11.82 -9.18
C TYR A 36 -11.00 -12.72 -7.97
N ASP A 37 -10.96 -14.03 -8.20
CA ASP A 37 -10.72 -15.04 -7.16
C ASP A 37 -9.23 -15.22 -6.86
N ILE A 38 -8.32 -14.73 -7.72
CA ILE A 38 -6.86 -14.83 -7.59
C ILE A 38 -6.27 -13.42 -7.45
N VAL A 39 -5.83 -13.08 -6.24
CA VAL A 39 -5.19 -11.80 -5.90
C VAL A 39 -3.98 -12.11 -5.03
N GLU A 40 -2.82 -11.53 -5.37
CA GLU A 40 -1.56 -11.68 -4.65
C GLU A 40 -0.92 -10.29 -4.43
N PRO A 41 -0.39 -9.98 -3.23
CA PRO A 41 0.49 -8.83 -3.06
C PRO A 41 1.87 -9.11 -3.67
N ALA A 42 2.60 -8.06 -4.04
CA ALA A 42 4.00 -8.15 -4.40
C ALA A 42 4.76 -6.88 -4.05
N HIS A 43 6.06 -7.01 -3.83
CA HIS A 43 6.98 -5.90 -3.65
C HIS A 43 7.99 -5.91 -4.80
N MET A 44 8.26 -4.73 -5.36
CA MET A 44 9.24 -4.57 -6.42
C MET A 44 10.66 -4.85 -5.93
N GLU A 45 10.98 -4.46 -4.70
CA GLU A 45 12.27 -4.66 -4.03
C GLU A 45 12.11 -4.66 -2.50
N LEU A 46 13.20 -4.85 -1.76
CA LEU A 46 13.31 -4.69 -0.30
C LEU A 46 12.48 -5.64 0.60
N ALA A 47 11.46 -6.31 0.06
CA ALA A 47 10.58 -7.23 0.78
C ALA A 47 10.10 -8.36 -0.14
N GLU A 48 9.60 -9.43 0.47
CA GLU A 48 8.89 -10.52 -0.19
C GLU A 48 7.41 -10.45 0.19
N PRO A 49 6.48 -10.94 -0.66
CA PRO A 49 6.73 -11.65 -1.92
C PRO A 49 7.19 -10.74 -3.07
N SER A 50 8.13 -11.20 -3.88
CA SER A 50 8.53 -10.53 -5.13
C SER A 50 7.44 -10.66 -6.21
N ILE A 51 7.52 -9.85 -7.26
CA ILE A 51 6.65 -9.97 -8.45
C ILE A 51 6.70 -11.39 -9.04
N ALA A 52 7.88 -12.01 -9.10
CA ALA A 52 8.04 -13.37 -9.62
C ALA A 52 7.34 -14.41 -8.71
N THR A 53 7.48 -14.26 -7.39
CA THR A 53 6.80 -15.11 -6.39
C THR A 53 5.28 -15.02 -6.55
N ALA A 54 4.73 -13.80 -6.62
CA ALA A 54 3.30 -13.55 -6.79
C ALA A 54 2.77 -14.05 -8.15
N TYR A 55 3.55 -13.89 -9.21
CA TYR A 55 3.22 -14.41 -10.55
C TYR A 55 3.10 -15.94 -10.53
N ALA A 56 4.08 -16.64 -9.98
CA ALA A 56 4.05 -18.09 -9.85
C ALA A 56 2.87 -18.57 -9.00
N ALA A 57 2.54 -17.84 -7.91
CA ALA A 57 1.36 -18.13 -7.09
C ALA A 57 0.05 -18.01 -7.89
N CYS A 58 -0.10 -16.94 -8.68
CA CYS A 58 -1.25 -16.77 -9.58
C CYS A 58 -1.39 -17.95 -10.56
N VAL A 59 -0.27 -18.33 -11.21
CA VAL A 59 -0.25 -19.44 -12.18
C VAL A 59 -0.58 -20.77 -11.51
N LYS A 60 -0.03 -21.04 -10.32
CA LYS A 60 -0.32 -22.25 -9.54
C LYS A 60 -1.81 -22.38 -9.22
N ARG A 61 -2.51 -21.25 -9.07
CA ARG A 61 -3.96 -21.18 -8.83
C ARG A 61 -4.81 -21.22 -10.12
N GLY A 62 -4.15 -21.39 -11.27
CA GLY A 62 -4.78 -21.59 -12.58
C GLY A 62 -4.96 -20.32 -13.41
N ALA A 63 -4.34 -19.19 -13.03
CA ALA A 63 -4.38 -17.98 -13.85
C ALA A 63 -3.63 -18.18 -15.17
N THR A 64 -4.28 -17.84 -16.29
CA THR A 64 -3.67 -17.80 -17.63
C THR A 64 -3.49 -16.35 -18.13
N ARG A 65 -4.07 -15.39 -17.42
CA ARG A 65 -3.86 -13.95 -17.61
C ARG A 65 -3.49 -13.32 -16.28
N ILE A 66 -2.54 -12.40 -16.29
CA ILE A 66 -2.07 -11.71 -15.08
C ILE A 66 -2.11 -10.20 -15.30
N VAL A 67 -2.71 -9.47 -14.37
CA VAL A 67 -2.70 -8.01 -14.38
C VAL A 67 -1.91 -7.53 -13.17
N VAL A 68 -0.77 -6.90 -13.45
CA VAL A 68 0.08 -6.29 -12.42
C VAL A 68 -0.40 -4.85 -12.23
N CYS A 69 -0.91 -4.55 -11.04
CA CYS A 69 -1.53 -3.29 -10.65
C CYS A 69 -0.60 -2.51 -9.72
N PRO A 70 0.08 -1.45 -10.21
CA PRO A 70 0.94 -0.62 -9.37
C PRO A 70 0.13 0.18 -8.35
N PHE A 71 0.38 -0.04 -7.07
CA PHE A 71 -0.17 0.74 -5.95
C PHE A 71 0.61 2.03 -5.75
N PHE A 72 0.69 2.85 -6.81
CA PHE A 72 1.43 4.12 -6.86
C PHE A 72 0.51 5.28 -7.24
N LEU A 73 0.80 6.47 -6.72
CA LEU A 73 -0.02 7.67 -6.97
C LEU A 73 0.25 8.36 -8.31
N GLY A 74 1.37 8.06 -8.98
CA GLY A 74 1.71 8.77 -10.21
C GLY A 74 2.68 7.99 -11.10
N PRO A 75 2.81 8.42 -12.36
CA PRO A 75 3.76 7.83 -13.29
C PRO A 75 5.19 8.16 -12.87
N GLY A 76 6.08 7.18 -12.98
CA GLY A 76 7.50 7.32 -12.67
C GLY A 76 8.30 6.16 -13.25
N LYS A 77 9.63 6.18 -13.06
CA LYS A 77 10.57 5.15 -13.57
C LYS A 77 10.10 3.73 -13.28
N HIS A 78 9.55 3.52 -12.08
CA HIS A 78 9.12 2.21 -11.63
C HIS A 78 7.94 1.65 -12.43
N TRP A 79 7.01 2.51 -12.84
CA TRP A 79 5.88 2.11 -13.68
C TRP A 79 6.30 1.91 -15.14
N THR A 80 7.14 2.79 -15.70
CA THR A 80 7.51 2.72 -17.12
C THR A 80 8.61 1.70 -17.44
N GLY A 81 9.44 1.32 -16.45
CA GLY A 81 10.60 0.47 -16.66
C GLY A 81 10.66 -0.73 -15.74
N ASP A 82 10.73 -0.51 -14.42
CA ASP A 82 11.11 -1.57 -13.47
C ASP A 82 10.03 -2.66 -13.35
N ILE A 83 8.77 -2.30 -13.14
CA ILE A 83 7.67 -3.28 -13.03
C ILE A 83 7.45 -4.04 -14.35
N PRO A 84 7.38 -3.39 -15.53
CA PRO A 84 7.29 -4.10 -16.79
C PRO A 84 8.42 -5.11 -17.00
N ARG A 85 9.67 -4.73 -16.67
CA ARG A 85 10.82 -5.63 -16.77
C ARG A 85 10.66 -6.84 -15.85
N LEU A 86 10.35 -6.63 -14.56
CA LEU A 86 10.19 -7.71 -13.59
C LEU A 86 9.02 -8.65 -13.94
N ALA A 87 7.90 -8.11 -14.43
CA ALA A 87 6.78 -8.91 -14.90
C ALA A 87 7.14 -9.72 -16.15
N ALA A 88 7.90 -9.14 -17.08
CA ALA A 88 8.42 -9.84 -18.25
C ALA A 88 9.34 -11.01 -17.86
N GLU A 89 10.27 -10.76 -16.93
CA GLU A 89 11.19 -11.78 -16.39
C GLU A 89 10.42 -12.93 -15.74
N ALA A 90 9.41 -12.64 -14.92
CA ALA A 90 8.55 -13.65 -14.32
C ALA A 90 7.80 -14.48 -15.37
N ALA A 91 7.27 -13.84 -16.42
CA ALA A 91 6.50 -14.50 -17.47
C ALA A 91 7.32 -15.52 -18.29
N VAL A 92 8.64 -15.37 -18.40
CA VAL A 92 9.53 -16.34 -19.09
C VAL A 92 9.38 -17.75 -18.53
N GLY A 93 9.18 -17.89 -17.21
CA GLY A 93 9.00 -19.18 -16.54
C GLY A 93 7.62 -19.82 -16.75
N HIS A 94 6.69 -19.12 -17.40
CA HIS A 94 5.28 -19.53 -17.51
C HIS A 94 4.75 -19.41 -18.96
N PRO A 95 5.33 -20.19 -19.92
CA PRO A 95 4.93 -20.17 -21.32
C PRO A 95 3.49 -20.68 -21.46
N GLY A 96 2.55 -19.79 -21.73
CA GLY A 96 1.11 -20.07 -21.71
C GLY A 96 0.30 -19.02 -20.96
N THR A 97 0.98 -18.09 -20.28
CA THR A 97 0.37 -16.93 -19.63
C THR A 97 0.52 -15.68 -20.48
N GLN A 98 -0.43 -14.75 -20.34
CA GLN A 98 -0.33 -13.38 -20.84
C GLN A 98 -0.31 -12.44 -19.64
N TYR A 99 0.45 -11.34 -19.69
CA TYR A 99 0.44 -10.34 -18.63
C TYR A 99 0.26 -8.93 -19.18
N HIS A 100 -0.28 -8.05 -18.34
CA HIS A 100 -0.35 -6.61 -18.57
C HIS A 100 0.04 -5.87 -17.29
N VAL A 101 0.76 -4.77 -17.44
CA VAL A 101 0.99 -3.80 -16.34
C VAL A 101 -0.04 -2.69 -16.50
N ALA A 102 -0.88 -2.50 -15.49
CA ALA A 102 -1.91 -1.46 -15.49
C ALA A 102 -1.30 -0.07 -15.28
N MET A 103 -2.14 0.96 -15.44
CA MET A 103 -1.77 2.30 -15.00
C MET A 103 -1.62 2.35 -13.47
N PRO A 104 -0.76 3.23 -12.93
CA PRO A 104 -0.80 3.54 -11.50
C PRO A 104 -2.15 4.17 -11.14
N LEU A 105 -2.44 4.31 -9.84
CA LEU A 105 -3.70 4.90 -9.36
C LEU A 105 -3.95 6.30 -9.94
N GLY A 106 -2.90 7.13 -10.02
CA GLY A 106 -2.92 8.35 -10.82
C GLY A 106 -4.01 9.36 -10.45
N ILE A 107 -4.49 10.06 -11.48
CA ILE A 107 -5.59 11.02 -11.39
C ILE A 107 -6.88 10.30 -11.75
N ASP A 108 -7.75 10.14 -10.76
CA ASP A 108 -9.03 9.45 -10.87
C ASP A 108 -10.02 10.08 -9.88
N ASP A 109 -11.32 10.09 -10.20
CA ASP A 109 -12.35 10.65 -9.34
C ASP A 109 -12.36 9.97 -7.95
N LEU A 110 -12.06 8.67 -7.87
CA LEU A 110 -11.96 7.95 -6.59
C LEU A 110 -10.78 8.44 -5.74
N ILE A 111 -9.69 8.89 -6.36
CA ILE A 111 -8.57 9.53 -5.64
C ILE A 111 -8.99 10.91 -5.15
N LEU A 112 -9.73 11.68 -5.94
CA LEU A 112 -10.28 12.98 -5.52
C LEU A 112 -11.26 12.82 -4.36
N GLU A 113 -12.15 11.83 -4.41
CA GLU A 113 -13.07 11.49 -3.32
C GLU A 113 -12.33 11.09 -2.04
N LEU A 114 -11.24 10.32 -2.16
CA LEU A 114 -10.42 9.95 -1.02
C LEU A 114 -9.73 11.17 -0.38
N LEU A 115 -9.22 12.09 -1.20
CA LEU A 115 -8.66 13.36 -0.73
C LEU A 115 -9.72 14.21 -0.03
N PHE A 116 -10.91 14.35 -0.62
CA PHE A 116 -12.04 15.04 -0.02
C PHE A 116 -12.44 14.43 1.33
N LYS A 117 -12.54 13.09 1.40
CA LYS A 117 -12.83 12.35 2.64
C LYS A 117 -11.80 12.66 3.74
N ARG A 118 -10.51 12.65 3.41
CA ARG A 118 -9.42 12.96 4.35
C ARG A 118 -9.46 14.42 4.81
N ALA A 119 -9.64 15.37 3.89
CA ALA A 119 -9.71 16.79 4.22
C ALA A 119 -10.90 17.11 5.13
N ASN A 120 -12.07 16.57 4.82
CA ASN A 120 -13.27 16.74 5.64
C ASN A 120 -13.16 16.06 7.00
N HIS A 121 -12.49 14.91 7.09
CA HIS A 121 -12.23 14.29 8.37
C HIS A 121 -11.41 15.21 9.29
N CYS A 122 -10.38 15.87 8.77
CA CYS A 122 -9.60 16.84 9.57
C CYS A 122 -10.45 18.05 9.95
N LYS A 123 -11.15 18.66 8.98
CA LYS A 123 -11.99 19.85 9.23
C LYS A 123 -13.12 19.57 10.22
N GLY A 124 -13.80 18.44 10.07
CA GLY A 124 -14.93 18.04 10.92
C GLY A 124 -14.53 17.72 12.36
N ASN A 125 -13.28 17.33 12.59
CA ASN A 125 -12.73 17.07 13.93
C ASN A 125 -11.89 18.24 14.47
N GLY A 126 -12.07 19.46 13.95
CA GLY A 126 -11.36 20.65 14.45
C GLY A 126 -9.83 20.56 14.34
N PHE A 127 -9.33 19.80 13.37
CA PHE A 127 -7.90 19.47 13.22
C PHE A 127 -7.29 18.63 14.37
N GLU A 128 -8.13 18.05 15.21
CA GLU A 128 -7.75 17.13 16.27
C GLU A 128 -8.24 15.71 15.95
N CYS A 129 -7.48 14.97 15.15
CA CYS A 129 -7.75 13.55 14.89
C CYS A 129 -6.68 12.64 15.49
N ASP A 130 -7.04 11.38 15.77
CA ASP A 130 -6.15 10.35 16.31
C ASP A 130 -4.86 10.17 15.49
N SER A 131 -4.90 10.47 14.19
CA SER A 131 -3.74 10.34 13.30
C SER A 131 -2.72 11.48 13.43
N CYS A 132 -3.15 12.66 13.89
CA CYS A 132 -2.33 13.88 13.92
C CYS A 132 -2.00 14.34 15.35
N ARG A 133 -2.92 14.14 16.31
CA ARG A 133 -2.78 14.59 17.69
C ARG A 133 -1.47 14.11 18.31
N GLY A 134 -0.73 15.00 18.97
CA GLY A 134 0.54 14.67 19.62
C GLY A 134 1.73 14.51 18.66
N THR A 135 1.56 14.76 17.36
CA THR A 135 2.64 14.68 16.36
C THR A 135 2.84 16.03 15.67
N ILE A 136 3.99 16.23 15.02
CA ILE A 136 4.25 17.43 14.21
C ILE A 136 3.23 17.65 13.09
N ARG A 137 2.51 16.59 12.67
CA ARG A 137 1.45 16.67 11.65
C ARG A 137 0.22 17.43 12.12
N SER A 138 0.03 17.63 13.42
CA SER A 138 -1.06 18.45 13.97
C SER A 138 -0.89 19.94 13.70
N GLY A 139 0.34 20.41 13.45
CA GLY A 139 0.64 21.84 13.35
C GLY A 139 0.53 22.60 14.68
N ASP A 140 0.42 21.91 15.82
CA ASP A 140 0.45 22.54 17.15
C ASP A 140 1.80 23.25 17.36
N PRO A 141 1.82 24.58 17.57
CA PRO A 141 3.05 25.35 17.75
C PRO A 141 3.90 24.88 18.92
N ALA A 142 3.30 24.40 20.01
CA ALA A 142 4.03 23.91 21.18
C ALA A 142 4.74 22.58 20.86
N ILE A 143 4.07 21.67 20.14
CA ILE A 143 4.67 20.42 19.67
C ILE A 143 5.80 20.70 18.68
N ALA A 144 5.55 21.61 17.72
CA ALA A 144 6.55 21.98 16.73
C ALA A 144 7.80 22.62 17.36
N ALA A 145 7.61 23.57 18.28
CA ALA A 145 8.71 24.23 18.99
C ALA A 145 9.56 23.24 19.80
N LYS A 146 8.91 22.29 20.50
CA LYS A 146 9.60 21.24 21.24
C LYS A 146 10.49 20.38 20.33
N LEU A 147 9.94 19.87 19.23
CA LEU A 147 10.68 18.98 18.31
C LEU A 147 11.83 19.69 17.58
N LEU A 148 11.62 20.94 17.18
CA LEU A 148 12.63 21.77 16.55
C LEU A 148 13.76 22.11 17.53
N ALA A 149 13.45 22.38 18.80
CA ALA A 149 14.44 22.64 19.85
C ALA A 149 15.27 21.38 20.21
N GLU A 150 14.66 20.19 20.12
CA GLU A 150 15.33 18.91 20.36
C GLU A 150 16.26 18.47 19.20
N GLY A 151 16.44 19.30 18.16
CA GLY A 151 17.34 19.00 17.05
C GLY A 151 16.88 17.85 16.16
N THR A 152 15.61 17.43 16.28
CA THR A 152 15.02 16.36 15.45
C THR A 152 14.60 16.90 14.08
N GLY A 153 15.45 17.70 13.46
CA GLY A 153 15.35 18.03 12.04
C GLY A 153 15.67 16.77 11.23
N HIS A 154 14.65 15.98 10.90
CA HIS A 154 14.69 14.95 9.86
C HIS A 154 16.01 14.15 9.78
N ALA A 155 16.45 13.54 10.88
CA ALA A 155 17.36 12.41 10.75
C ALA A 155 16.53 11.23 10.25
N HIS A 156 16.72 10.82 9.00
CA HIS A 156 16.24 9.53 8.51
C HIS A 156 16.81 8.34 9.32
N ASP A 157 17.79 8.57 10.22
CA ASP A 157 18.66 7.54 10.77
C ASP A 157 18.85 7.52 12.31
N ALA A 158 17.93 8.05 13.12
CA ALA A 158 17.98 7.77 14.56
C ALA A 158 16.58 7.45 15.12
N ARG A 159 16.29 6.16 15.33
CA ARG A 159 15.12 5.72 16.13
C ARG A 159 15.60 4.78 17.26
N PRO A 160 14.98 4.85 18.45
CA PRO A 160 15.29 3.94 19.53
C PRO A 160 14.92 2.51 19.13
N THR A 161 15.79 1.57 19.46
CA THR A 161 15.63 0.13 19.23
C THR A 161 15.02 -0.54 20.45
N ASP A 162 14.17 -1.55 20.25
CA ASP A 162 13.83 -2.50 21.32
C ASP A 162 15.01 -3.45 21.62
N ALA A 163 14.84 -4.36 22.58
CA ALA A 163 15.85 -5.33 23.00
C ALA A 163 16.30 -6.32 21.89
N GLN A 164 15.64 -6.30 20.71
CA GLN A 164 15.99 -7.10 19.53
C GLN A 164 16.46 -6.24 18.34
N GLY A 165 16.64 -4.92 18.51
CA GLY A 165 17.15 -4.05 17.46
C GLY A 165 16.10 -3.64 16.41
N MET A 166 14.82 -3.95 16.62
CA MET A 166 13.75 -3.65 15.66
C MET A 166 13.10 -2.30 15.99
N GLN A 167 12.95 -1.43 15.00
CA GLN A 167 12.27 -0.15 15.16
C GLN A 167 10.77 -0.30 14.88
N VAL A 168 9.99 -0.72 15.89
CA VAL A 168 8.53 -0.73 15.84
C VAL A 168 7.95 0.62 16.25
N CYS A 169 7.32 1.32 15.32
CA CYS A 169 6.50 2.48 15.63
C CYS A 169 5.16 1.98 16.17
N SER A 170 5.02 1.89 17.49
CA SER A 170 3.76 1.50 18.17
C SER A 170 2.62 2.50 17.94
N SER A 171 2.92 3.67 17.38
CA SER A 171 1.97 4.71 17.00
C SER A 171 1.68 4.75 15.49
N CYS A 172 2.07 3.73 14.73
CA CYS A 172 1.75 3.65 13.31
C CYS A 172 0.23 3.52 13.13
N PRO A 173 -0.46 4.51 12.53
CA PRO A 173 -1.91 4.47 12.38
C PRO A 173 -2.38 3.30 11.50
N TYR A 174 -1.49 2.75 10.67
CA TYR A 174 -1.78 1.59 9.84
C TYR A 174 -1.90 0.29 10.65
N SER A 175 -1.06 0.08 11.68
CA SER A 175 -1.16 -1.12 12.53
C SER A 175 -2.49 -1.16 13.29
N LYS A 176 -2.97 -0.01 13.78
CA LYS A 176 -4.30 0.12 14.40
C LYS A 176 -5.43 -0.10 13.38
N ALA A 177 -5.32 0.49 12.20
CA ALA A 177 -6.31 0.35 11.13
C ALA A 177 -6.43 -1.10 10.61
N ILE A 178 -5.32 -1.82 10.52
CA ILE A 178 -5.27 -3.26 10.19
C ILE A 178 -5.93 -4.07 11.31
N SER A 179 -5.56 -3.84 12.58
CA SER A 179 -6.11 -4.60 13.71
C SER A 179 -7.61 -4.35 13.96
N GLU A 180 -8.12 -3.17 13.62
CA GLU A 180 -9.51 -2.78 13.81
C GLU A 180 -10.39 -3.06 12.58
N GLY A 181 -9.85 -3.68 11.53
CA GLY A 181 -10.60 -4.06 10.34
C GLY A 181 -11.14 -2.87 9.55
N ALA A 182 -10.26 -1.88 9.29
CA ALA A 182 -10.34 -0.93 8.18
C ALA A 182 -11.76 -0.71 7.59
N LYS A 183 -12.69 -0.10 8.35
CA LYS A 183 -14.01 0.30 7.83
C LYS A 183 -13.87 1.52 6.91
N PHE A 184 -13.28 1.33 5.73
CA PHE A 184 -12.94 2.43 4.81
C PHE A 184 -13.89 2.63 3.63
N VAL A 185 -15.11 2.07 3.67
CA VAL A 185 -16.10 2.34 2.62
C VAL A 185 -17.23 3.24 3.15
N PRO A 186 -17.43 4.45 2.61
CA PRO A 186 -18.73 5.11 2.70
C PRO A 186 -19.80 4.21 2.07
N ALA A 187 -20.97 4.07 2.67
CA ALA A 187 -22.04 3.18 2.19
C ALA A 187 -22.40 3.37 0.69
N ALA A 188 -22.07 4.51 0.09
CA ALA A 188 -22.32 4.85 -1.31
C ALA A 188 -21.46 4.09 -2.36
N LEU A 189 -20.45 3.31 -1.95
CA LEU A 189 -19.55 2.59 -2.87
C LEU A 189 -19.61 1.06 -2.74
N GLN A 190 -20.64 0.50 -2.10
CA GLN A 190 -20.88 -0.95 -2.13
C GLN A 190 -21.56 -1.31 -3.47
N PRO A 191 -21.06 -2.30 -4.24
CA PRO A 191 -21.79 -2.77 -5.40
C PRO A 191 -23.13 -3.37 -4.95
N ALA A 192 -24.16 -3.15 -5.78
CA ALA A 192 -25.49 -3.71 -5.58
C ALA A 192 -25.49 -5.25 -5.52
#